data_AF-A0A9E2FXT6-F1
#
_entry.id   AF-A0A9E2FXT6-F1
#
_cell.length_a   1.000
_cell.length_b   1.000
_cell.length_c   1.000
_cell.angle_alpha   90.00
_cell.angle_beta   90.00
_cell.angle_gamma   90.00
#
_symmetry.space_group_name_H-M   'P 1'
#
loop_
_entity.id
_entity.type
_entity.pdbx_description
1 polymer ?
#
loop_
_entity_poly.entity_id
_entity_poly.type
_entity_poly.pdbx_seq_one_letter_code
_entity_poly.pdbx_strand_id
1 'polypeptide(L)'
;MISETKYRLGEYIIIEHGSVLLTWVTHIALGTQLSGRCFIIGDILVIGPREHEEAGYLKLEFYEHLMKLPVWNKTSYYCLASSIRKIGTEQSLTSDLIEHLFIQKLDMEAGNINGPSTFRLGRYKITVDENSTISWQTIGEFNRTIGGTCIIESGILFIVPKEIKLDEGQSVQKFFAGLKQLPQWDKTFAWGHYGSLMLCDEPGLRKSYAPIWKPEWLKTRTTNNEPFSHSQEIPKARISKFKASDFEWLIIAWRRVVEWKVWGRLSPLIIRGVFFGLRILVIVVGKIAHLYRMLSKFFCRT
;
A
#
# COMPACT_ATOMS: atom_id res chain seq x y z
N MET A 1 6.61 -3.26 -37.63
CA MET A 1 5.41 -3.28 -36.77
C MET A 1 5.84 -3.80 -35.42
N ILE A 2 5.78 -2.97 -34.38
CA ILE A 2 6.04 -3.41 -33.00
C ILE A 2 4.75 -4.09 -32.54
N SER A 3 4.79 -5.38 -32.27
CA SER A 3 3.64 -6.11 -31.73
C SER A 3 3.39 -5.67 -30.30
N GLU A 4 2.15 -5.28 -30.00
CA GLU A 4 1.73 -4.96 -28.64
C GLU A 4 0.86 -6.07 -28.09
N THR A 5 1.24 -6.62 -26.94
CA THR A 5 0.42 -7.60 -26.22
C THR A 5 -0.06 -6.99 -24.92
N LYS A 6 -1.35 -7.15 -24.61
CA LYS A 6 -1.99 -6.54 -23.43
C LYS A 6 -2.46 -7.62 -22.47
N TYR A 7 -2.24 -7.39 -21.19
CA TYR A 7 -2.61 -8.30 -20.11
C TYR A 7 -3.36 -7.55 -19.01
N ARG A 8 -4.16 -8.27 -18.24
CA ARG A 8 -4.83 -7.80 -17.02
C ARG A 8 -4.04 -8.20 -15.80
N LEU A 9 -3.80 -7.24 -14.91
CA LEU A 9 -3.24 -7.45 -13.57
C LEU A 9 -3.99 -6.59 -12.55
N GLY A 10 -4.91 -7.18 -11.79
CA GLY A 10 -5.75 -6.43 -10.84
C GLY A 10 -6.55 -5.32 -11.55
N GLU A 11 -6.26 -4.05 -11.22
CA GLU A 11 -6.86 -2.84 -11.82
C GLU A 11 -6.01 -2.23 -12.94
N TYR A 12 -4.91 -2.89 -13.32
CA TYR A 12 -3.95 -2.43 -14.32
C TYR A 12 -4.07 -3.23 -15.61
N ILE A 13 -3.90 -2.52 -16.73
CA ILE A 13 -3.57 -3.11 -18.02
C ILE A 13 -2.04 -3.06 -18.14
N ILE A 14 -1.40 -4.21 -18.30
CA ILE A 14 0.03 -4.29 -18.58
C ILE A 14 0.21 -4.43 -20.09
N ILE A 15 0.97 -3.54 -20.70
CA ILE A 15 1.22 -3.49 -22.15
C ILE A 15 2.68 -3.81 -22.39
N GLU A 16 2.91 -4.82 -23.23
CA GLU A 16 4.22 -5.24 -23.69
C GLU A 16 4.44 -4.73 -25.12
N HIS A 17 5.32 -3.75 -25.26
CA HIS A 17 5.73 -3.18 -26.53
C HIS A 17 7.00 -3.89 -27.01
N GLY A 18 6.84 -4.92 -27.85
CA GLY A 18 7.96 -5.78 -28.24
C GLY A 18 8.63 -6.48 -27.05
N SER A 19 9.91 -6.79 -27.16
CA SER A 19 10.65 -7.55 -26.14
C SER A 19 11.33 -6.70 -25.07
N VAL A 20 11.19 -5.36 -25.10
CA VAL A 20 12.07 -4.46 -24.35
C VAL A 20 11.32 -3.53 -23.40
N LEU A 21 10.08 -3.12 -23.74
CA LEU A 21 9.37 -2.10 -22.98
C LEU A 21 8.05 -2.63 -22.43
N LEU A 22 7.88 -2.49 -21.11
CA LEU A 22 6.63 -2.76 -20.41
C LEU A 22 6.07 -1.46 -19.87
N THR A 23 4.78 -1.24 -20.09
CA THR A 23 4.03 -0.10 -19.51
C THR A 23 2.79 -0.60 -18.80
N TRP A 24 2.27 0.20 -17.88
CA TRP A 24 1.00 -0.02 -17.24
C TRP A 24 0.04 1.11 -17.57
N VAL A 25 -1.25 0.80 -17.59
CA VAL A 25 -2.35 1.76 -17.68
C VAL A 25 -3.39 1.45 -16.60
N THR A 26 -3.91 2.48 -15.93
CA THR A 26 -5.07 2.36 -15.05
C THR A 26 -6.03 3.53 -15.24
N HIS A 27 -7.31 3.31 -14.94
CA HIS A 27 -8.32 4.35 -14.97
C HIS A 27 -8.34 5.16 -13.66
N ILE A 28 -8.50 6.48 -13.80
CA ILE A 28 -8.85 7.42 -12.74
C ILE A 28 -10.22 8.04 -13.03
N ALA A 29 -10.90 8.52 -11.97
CA ALA A 29 -12.19 9.17 -12.08
C ALA A 29 -12.26 10.21 -13.22
N LEU A 30 -13.45 10.35 -13.81
CA LEU A 30 -13.80 11.33 -14.86
C LEU A 30 -13.28 11.00 -16.28
N GLY A 31 -13.05 9.71 -16.59
CA GLY A 31 -12.65 9.31 -17.94
C GLY A 31 -11.20 9.63 -18.26
N THR A 32 -10.36 9.72 -17.22
CA THR A 32 -8.92 9.94 -17.36
C THR A 32 -8.18 8.63 -17.12
N GLN A 33 -7.08 8.42 -17.84
CA GLN A 33 -6.19 7.29 -17.63
C GLN A 33 -4.81 7.77 -17.23
N LEU A 34 -4.17 6.96 -16.38
CA LEU A 34 -2.76 7.12 -16.06
C LEU A 34 -1.97 5.99 -16.66
N SER A 35 -0.74 6.30 -17.06
CA SER A 35 0.22 5.31 -17.46
C SER A 35 1.63 5.61 -16.97
N GLY A 36 2.48 4.60 -17.04
CA GLY A 36 3.89 4.70 -16.75
C GLY A 36 4.60 3.39 -17.08
N ARG A 37 5.92 3.37 -16.90
CA ARG A 37 6.74 2.17 -17.12
C ARG A 37 6.55 1.09 -16.05
N CYS A 38 6.78 -0.15 -16.46
CA CYS A 38 6.94 -1.31 -15.58
C CYS A 38 8.33 -1.92 -15.76
N PHE A 39 8.78 -2.64 -14.73
CA PHE A 39 10.05 -3.34 -14.76
C PHE A 39 9.88 -4.74 -14.17
N ILE A 40 10.49 -5.75 -14.76
CA ILE A 40 10.53 -7.10 -14.18
C ILE A 40 11.85 -7.25 -13.42
N ILE A 41 11.75 -7.61 -12.14
CA ILE A 41 12.90 -7.86 -11.27
C ILE A 41 12.77 -9.28 -10.76
N GLY A 42 13.47 -10.23 -11.41
CA GLY A 42 13.30 -11.65 -11.08
C GLY A 42 11.84 -12.08 -11.31
N ASP A 43 11.18 -12.53 -10.25
CA ASP A 43 9.78 -12.97 -10.26
C ASP A 43 8.79 -11.88 -9.76
N ILE A 44 9.22 -10.61 -9.74
CA ILE A 44 8.40 -9.47 -9.33
C ILE A 44 8.22 -8.49 -10.49
N LEU A 45 6.97 -8.16 -10.83
CA LEU A 45 6.64 -7.01 -11.67
C LEU A 45 6.56 -5.73 -10.81
N VAL A 46 7.46 -4.80 -11.04
CA VAL A 46 7.48 -3.49 -10.38
C VAL A 46 6.73 -2.47 -11.24
N ILE A 47 5.60 -1.98 -10.73
CA ILE A 47 4.81 -0.90 -11.32
C ILE A 47 5.50 0.43 -11.00
N GLY A 48 6.02 1.09 -12.03
CA GLY A 48 6.73 2.37 -11.90
C GLY A 48 5.83 3.54 -11.50
N PRO A 49 6.42 4.74 -11.33
CA PRO A 49 5.65 5.95 -11.07
C PRO A 49 4.71 6.29 -12.23
N ARG A 50 3.71 7.13 -11.95
CA ARG A 50 2.89 7.76 -12.98
C ARG A 50 3.76 8.70 -13.81
N GLU A 51 3.73 8.53 -15.13
CA GLU A 51 4.47 9.34 -16.08
C GLU A 51 3.53 10.17 -16.96
N HIS A 52 2.41 9.58 -17.40
CA HIS A 52 1.46 10.24 -18.30
C HIS A 52 0.03 10.22 -17.75
N GLU A 53 -0.73 11.22 -18.19
CA GLU A 53 -2.16 11.36 -17.94
C GLU A 53 -2.84 11.76 -19.24
N GLU A 54 -3.83 10.96 -19.66
CA GLU A 54 -4.50 11.14 -20.94
C GLU A 54 -6.01 10.96 -20.79
N ALA A 55 -6.77 11.56 -21.69
CA ALA A 55 -8.18 11.26 -21.82
C ALA A 55 -8.34 9.80 -22.25
N GLY A 56 -9.21 9.06 -21.58
CA GLY A 56 -9.40 7.64 -21.83
C GLY A 56 -10.84 7.21 -21.66
N TYR A 57 -11.01 5.91 -21.48
CA TYR A 57 -12.31 5.27 -21.27
C TYR A 57 -12.98 5.74 -19.97
N LEU A 58 -14.31 5.77 -20.00
CA LEU A 58 -15.08 5.82 -18.75
C LEU A 58 -14.79 4.58 -17.91
N LYS A 59 -15.00 4.68 -16.60
CA LYS A 59 -14.70 3.60 -15.65
C LYS A 59 -15.25 2.24 -16.07
N LEU A 60 -16.50 2.22 -16.53
CA LEU A 60 -17.18 0.98 -16.91
C LEU A 60 -16.57 0.39 -18.19
N GLU A 61 -16.36 1.22 -19.20
CA GLU A 61 -15.72 0.83 -20.47
C GLU A 61 -14.30 0.30 -20.24
N PHE A 62 -13.51 0.96 -19.38
CA PHE A 62 -12.18 0.50 -19.01
C PHE A 62 -12.23 -0.89 -18.38
N TYR A 63 -13.15 -1.10 -17.45
CA TYR A 63 -13.31 -2.38 -16.77
C TYR A 63 -13.78 -3.49 -17.70
N GLU A 64 -14.72 -3.20 -18.61
CA GLU A 64 -15.16 -4.13 -19.64
C GLU A 64 -14.03 -4.52 -20.59
N HIS A 65 -13.15 -3.58 -20.93
CA HIS A 65 -11.96 -3.86 -21.72
C HIS A 65 -10.96 -4.71 -20.94
N LEU A 66 -10.64 -4.31 -19.70
CA LEU A 66 -9.74 -5.01 -18.80
C LEU A 66 -10.14 -6.48 -18.63
N MET A 67 -11.43 -6.77 -18.47
CA MET A 67 -11.94 -8.14 -18.29
C MET A 67 -11.82 -9.04 -19.53
N LYS A 68 -11.62 -8.47 -20.72
CA LYS A 68 -11.41 -9.23 -21.96
C LYS A 68 -9.94 -9.60 -22.18
N LEU A 69 -9.02 -9.02 -21.41
CA LEU A 69 -7.60 -9.26 -21.55
C LEU A 69 -7.16 -10.56 -20.84
N PRO A 70 -6.16 -11.27 -21.39
CA PRO A 70 -5.55 -12.41 -20.72
C PRO A 70 -4.93 -11.97 -19.38
N VAL A 71 -4.91 -12.86 -18.40
CA VAL A 71 -4.30 -12.58 -17.09
C VAL A 71 -2.78 -12.53 -17.23
N TRP A 72 -2.14 -11.60 -16.53
CA TRP A 72 -0.69 -11.55 -16.43
C TRP A 72 -0.16 -12.76 -15.65
N ASN A 73 0.70 -13.55 -16.29
CA ASN A 73 1.23 -14.80 -15.76
C ASN A 73 2.76 -14.93 -15.91
N LYS A 74 3.46 -13.83 -16.21
CA LYS A 74 4.92 -13.85 -16.43
C LYS A 74 5.72 -13.71 -15.14
N THR A 75 5.10 -13.24 -14.07
CA THR A 75 5.69 -13.12 -12.73
C THR A 75 4.68 -13.57 -11.70
N SER A 76 5.14 -14.16 -10.60
CA SER A 76 4.26 -14.57 -9.49
C SER A 76 3.82 -13.39 -8.63
N TYR A 77 4.65 -12.34 -8.54
CA TYR A 77 4.39 -11.18 -7.70
C TYR A 77 4.39 -9.87 -8.47
N TYR A 78 3.76 -8.85 -7.88
CA TYR A 78 3.88 -7.46 -8.28
C TYR A 78 3.88 -6.51 -7.08
N CYS A 79 4.47 -5.34 -7.25
CA CYS A 79 4.46 -4.28 -6.24
C CYS A 79 4.62 -2.89 -6.88
N LEU A 80 4.33 -1.84 -6.12
CA LEU A 80 4.58 -0.46 -6.57
C LEU A 80 6.03 -0.08 -6.31
N ALA A 81 6.69 0.58 -7.26
CA ALA A 81 8.03 1.15 -7.08
C ALA A 81 8.15 2.05 -5.84
N SER A 82 7.10 2.83 -5.56
CA SER A 82 7.03 3.71 -4.39
C SER A 82 7.03 2.98 -3.04
N SER A 83 6.76 1.68 -3.03
CA SER A 83 6.80 0.84 -1.84
C SER A 83 8.17 0.25 -1.55
N ILE A 84 9.10 0.32 -2.52
CA ILE A 84 10.46 -0.17 -2.42
C ILE A 84 11.43 1.01 -2.22
N ARG A 85 12.41 0.80 -1.35
CA ARG A 85 13.46 1.75 -1.00
C ARG A 85 14.82 1.19 -1.37
N LYS A 86 15.69 2.03 -1.91
CA LYS A 86 17.09 1.66 -2.17
C LYS A 86 17.83 1.48 -0.84
N ILE A 87 18.74 0.51 -0.78
CA ILE A 87 19.60 0.36 0.40
C ILE A 87 20.65 1.47 0.43
N GLY A 88 20.85 2.04 1.62
CA GLY A 88 21.75 3.19 1.84
C GLY A 88 21.19 4.55 1.46
N THR A 89 19.96 4.61 0.94
CA THR A 89 19.26 5.87 0.66
C THR A 89 17.86 5.82 1.30
N GLU A 90 17.39 6.92 1.88
CA GLU A 90 15.99 6.99 2.33
C GLU A 90 14.99 7.19 1.18
N GLN A 91 15.52 7.41 -0.03
CA GLN A 91 14.77 7.66 -1.25
C GLN A 91 14.06 6.38 -1.74
N SER A 92 12.80 6.54 -2.13
CA SER A 92 12.07 5.54 -2.92
C SER A 92 12.74 5.32 -4.27
N LEU A 93 12.56 4.14 -4.85
CA LEU A 93 13.02 3.89 -6.21
C LEU A 93 12.29 4.81 -7.21
N THR A 94 13.03 5.75 -7.82
CA THR A 94 12.58 6.51 -8.99
C THR A 94 12.77 5.68 -10.26
N SER A 95 12.08 6.06 -11.35
CA SER A 95 12.22 5.39 -12.65
C SER A 95 13.67 5.16 -13.05
N ASP A 96 14.49 6.20 -12.93
CA ASP A 96 15.88 6.19 -13.40
C ASP A 96 16.74 5.29 -12.52
N LEU A 97 16.44 5.23 -11.21
CA LEU A 97 17.10 4.32 -10.28
C LEU A 97 16.72 2.86 -10.57
N ILE A 98 15.49 2.58 -11.00
CA ILE A 98 15.06 1.21 -11.34
C ILE A 98 15.76 0.75 -12.61
N GLU A 99 15.88 1.60 -13.62
CA GLU A 99 16.63 1.27 -14.85
C GLU A 99 18.10 0.98 -14.55
N HIS A 100 18.75 1.81 -13.73
CA HIS A 100 20.12 1.55 -13.30
C HIS A 100 20.25 0.27 -12.46
N LEU A 101 19.29 -0.03 -11.60
CA LEU A 101 19.29 -1.26 -10.79
C LEU A 101 19.03 -2.51 -11.65
N PHE A 102 18.24 -2.40 -12.72
CA PHE A 102 18.03 -3.49 -13.66
C PHE A 102 19.35 -3.85 -14.37
N ILE A 103 20.11 -2.84 -14.79
CA ILE A 103 21.44 -3.04 -15.39
C ILE A 103 22.43 -3.62 -14.37
N GLN A 104 22.45 -3.11 -13.13
CA GLN A 104 23.36 -3.61 -12.08
C GLN A 104 23.00 -5.01 -11.57
N LYS A 105 21.73 -5.42 -11.63
CA LYS A 105 21.29 -6.76 -11.19
C LYS A 105 21.84 -7.87 -12.09
N LEU A 106 22.19 -7.56 -13.34
CA LEU A 106 22.88 -8.53 -14.21
C LEU A 106 24.29 -8.88 -13.69
N ASP A 107 24.89 -8.01 -12.87
CA ASP A 107 26.24 -8.21 -12.31
C ASP A 107 26.25 -8.64 -10.84
N MET A 108 25.15 -8.47 -10.09
CA MET A 108 25.07 -8.90 -8.69
C MET A 108 24.52 -10.33 -8.60
N GLU A 109 25.43 -11.30 -8.57
CA GLU A 109 25.14 -12.59 -7.95
C GLU A 109 24.64 -12.36 -6.52
N ALA A 110 23.55 -13.04 -6.13
CA ALA A 110 22.96 -12.91 -4.81
C ALA A 110 24.05 -13.10 -3.75
N GLY A 111 24.38 -12.03 -3.02
CA GLY A 111 25.46 -12.06 -2.06
C GLY A 111 25.19 -13.16 -1.03
N ASN A 112 26.00 -14.22 -1.07
CA ASN A 112 25.90 -15.31 -0.12
C ASN A 112 25.98 -14.73 1.30
N ILE A 113 24.91 -14.95 2.08
CA ILE A 113 24.83 -14.47 3.45
C ILE A 113 25.74 -15.38 4.28
N ASN A 114 27.00 -14.99 4.40
CA ASN A 114 28.00 -15.81 5.09
C ASN A 114 27.87 -15.63 6.62
N GLY A 115 27.24 -16.62 7.25
CA GLY A 115 27.23 -16.81 8.70
C GLY A 115 26.31 -15.89 9.51
N PRO A 116 26.06 -16.25 10.77
CA PRO A 116 25.20 -15.48 11.66
C PRO A 116 25.80 -14.10 11.89
N SER A 117 25.02 -13.06 11.60
CA SER A 117 25.50 -11.68 11.60
C SER A 117 24.36 -10.69 11.85
N THR A 118 24.71 -9.52 12.39
CA THR A 118 23.74 -8.48 12.73
C THR A 118 24.09 -7.20 11.99
N PHE A 119 23.08 -6.58 11.37
CA PHE A 119 23.20 -5.40 10.54
C PHE A 119 22.20 -4.32 10.93
N ARG A 120 22.44 -3.10 10.46
CA ARG A 120 21.52 -1.97 10.51
C ARG A 120 20.88 -1.73 9.15
N LEU A 121 19.55 -1.61 9.15
CA LEU A 121 18.76 -1.13 8.02
C LEU A 121 17.86 0.02 8.48
N GLY A 122 18.31 1.26 8.31
CA GLY A 122 17.60 2.43 8.83
C GLY A 122 17.40 2.35 10.34
N ARG A 123 16.14 2.21 10.79
CA ARG A 123 15.75 2.03 12.21
C ARG A 123 15.65 0.56 12.64
N TYR A 124 15.84 -0.37 11.73
CA TYR A 124 15.71 -1.80 11.98
C TYR A 124 17.09 -2.42 12.24
N LYS A 125 17.17 -3.23 13.28
CA LYS A 125 18.25 -4.18 13.52
C LYS A 125 17.88 -5.47 12.78
N ILE A 126 18.68 -5.87 11.82
CA ILE A 126 18.48 -7.09 11.04
C ILE A 126 19.45 -8.14 11.56
N THR A 127 18.94 -9.32 11.93
CA THR A 127 19.75 -10.44 12.42
C THR A 127 19.56 -11.61 11.48
N VAL A 128 20.68 -12.15 10.98
CA VAL A 128 20.72 -13.43 10.27
C VAL A 128 21.18 -14.47 11.27
N ASP A 129 20.38 -15.53 11.46
CA ASP A 129 20.75 -16.65 12.31
C ASP A 129 21.57 -17.71 11.56
N GLU A 130 21.94 -18.79 12.26
CA GLU A 130 22.69 -19.91 11.68
C GLU A 130 21.89 -20.67 10.60
N ASN A 131 20.56 -20.61 10.65
CA ASN A 131 19.66 -21.25 9.69
C ASN A 131 19.37 -20.35 8.48
N SER A 132 20.10 -19.23 8.32
CA SER A 132 19.82 -18.21 7.30
C SER A 132 18.43 -17.57 7.41
N THR A 133 17.76 -17.72 8.55
CA THR A 133 16.51 -17.01 8.85
C THR A 133 16.85 -15.57 9.18
N ILE A 134 16.18 -14.66 8.48
CA ILE A 134 16.38 -13.24 8.65
C ILE A 134 15.27 -12.72 9.56
N SER A 135 15.65 -12.05 10.64
CA SER A 135 14.72 -11.41 11.56
C SER A 135 15.03 -9.93 11.68
N TRP A 136 14.02 -9.16 12.07
CA TRP A 136 14.16 -7.73 12.32
C TRP A 136 13.68 -7.37 13.72
N GLN A 137 14.29 -6.32 14.27
CA GLN A 137 13.90 -5.70 15.54
C GLN A 137 13.90 -4.18 15.40
N THR A 138 12.96 -3.50 16.05
CA THR A 138 12.93 -2.02 16.17
C THR A 138 12.19 -1.59 17.43
N ILE A 139 12.20 -0.30 17.74
CA ILE A 139 11.38 0.28 18.81
C ILE A 139 9.97 0.55 18.26
N GLY A 140 8.98 -0.12 18.84
CA GLY A 140 7.57 0.05 18.53
C GLY A 140 6.89 1.08 19.44
N GLU A 141 5.56 1.05 19.42
CA GLU A 141 4.74 1.85 20.33
C GLU A 141 5.05 1.50 21.80
N PHE A 142 4.94 2.51 22.67
CA PHE A 142 5.24 2.40 24.10
C PHE A 142 6.69 2.04 24.45
N ASN A 143 7.65 2.38 23.58
CA ASN A 143 9.09 2.14 23.77
C ASN A 143 9.45 0.67 23.96
N ARG A 144 8.63 -0.26 23.44
CA ARG A 144 8.90 -1.69 23.50
C ARG A 144 9.65 -2.14 22.26
N THR A 145 10.59 -3.06 22.42
CA THR A 145 11.22 -3.72 21.30
C THR A 145 10.21 -4.64 20.64
N ILE A 146 9.98 -4.43 19.35
CA ILE A 146 9.13 -5.27 18.51
C ILE A 146 10.01 -5.92 17.44
N GLY A 147 9.61 -7.10 16.99
CA GLY A 147 10.31 -7.78 15.92
C GLY A 147 9.43 -8.72 15.13
N GLY A 148 10.03 -9.31 14.11
CA GLY A 148 9.42 -10.27 13.22
C GLY A 148 10.45 -10.86 12.28
N THR A 149 9.97 -11.53 11.24
CA THR A 149 10.78 -12.15 10.21
C THR A 149 10.93 -11.22 9.00
N CYS A 150 11.97 -11.45 8.22
CA CYS A 150 12.13 -10.89 6.89
C CYS A 150 12.21 -12.02 5.87
N ILE A 151 11.83 -11.71 4.64
CA ILE A 151 12.04 -12.58 3.48
C ILE A 151 12.85 -11.83 2.44
N ILE A 152 13.62 -12.55 1.62
CA ILE A 152 14.25 -11.98 0.43
C ILE A 152 13.55 -12.58 -0.78
N GLU A 153 13.00 -11.73 -1.64
CA GLU A 153 12.41 -12.14 -2.91
C GLU A 153 13.07 -11.35 -4.03
N SER A 154 13.60 -12.05 -5.03
CA SER A 154 14.21 -11.47 -6.22
C SER A 154 15.29 -10.40 -5.94
N GLY A 155 16.04 -10.55 -4.84
CA GLY A 155 17.11 -9.65 -4.39
C GLY A 155 16.63 -8.42 -3.61
N ILE A 156 15.36 -8.40 -3.17
CA ILE A 156 14.75 -7.34 -2.37
C ILE A 156 14.39 -7.92 -0.99
N LEU A 157 14.77 -7.22 0.08
CA LEU A 157 14.42 -7.60 1.45
C LEU A 157 13.02 -7.07 1.81
N PHE A 158 12.08 -7.94 2.17
CA PHE A 158 10.76 -7.56 2.65
C PHE A 158 10.62 -7.80 4.16
N ILE A 159 10.26 -6.75 4.88
CA ILE A 159 9.97 -6.81 6.32
C ILE A 159 8.55 -7.32 6.51
N VAL A 160 8.40 -8.49 7.12
CA VAL A 160 7.10 -9.10 7.42
C VAL A 160 6.49 -8.42 8.66
N PRO A 161 5.17 -8.14 8.66
CA PRO A 161 4.49 -7.56 9.82
C PRO A 161 4.75 -8.33 11.11
N LYS A 162 4.74 -7.57 12.21
CA LYS A 162 5.13 -7.97 13.56
C LYS A 162 4.54 -9.31 14.00
N GLU A 163 5.40 -10.19 14.49
CA GLU A 163 4.97 -11.46 15.09
C GLU A 163 5.16 -11.53 16.61
N ILE A 164 6.03 -10.72 17.26
CA ILE A 164 6.35 -10.97 18.68
C ILE A 164 6.58 -9.66 19.47
N LYS A 165 6.12 -9.64 20.74
CA LYS A 165 6.52 -8.66 21.77
C LYS A 165 7.76 -9.22 22.47
N LEU A 166 8.90 -8.56 22.36
CA LEU A 166 10.06 -8.89 23.19
C LEU A 166 9.96 -8.06 24.48
N ASP A 167 9.93 -8.74 25.62
CA ASP A 167 9.40 -8.20 26.88
C ASP A 167 10.45 -7.45 27.73
N GLU A 168 11.53 -6.98 27.11
CA GLU A 168 12.55 -6.21 27.81
C GLU A 168 12.43 -4.73 27.42
N GLY A 169 12.07 -3.90 28.40
CA GLY A 169 12.06 -2.45 28.32
C GLY A 169 13.48 -1.89 28.17
N GLN A 170 14.09 -2.10 27.01
CA GLN A 170 15.36 -1.48 26.67
C GLN A 170 15.13 0.02 26.47
N SER A 171 16.02 0.86 27.02
CA SER A 171 15.90 2.29 26.77
C SER A 171 16.11 2.58 25.27
N VAL A 172 15.20 3.37 24.70
CA VAL A 172 15.21 3.77 23.28
C VAL A 172 16.58 4.31 22.87
N GLN A 173 17.20 5.09 23.75
CA GLN A 173 18.54 5.64 23.53
C GLN A 173 19.62 4.56 23.44
N LYS A 174 19.59 3.54 24.31
CA LYS A 174 20.54 2.41 24.25
C LYS A 174 20.35 1.61 22.97
N PHE A 175 19.10 1.35 22.56
CA PHE A 175 18.82 0.65 21.31
C PHE A 175 19.42 1.38 20.10
N PHE A 176 19.13 2.67 19.94
CA PHE A 176 19.65 3.43 18.80
C PHE A 176 21.16 3.68 18.87
N ALA A 177 21.74 3.78 20.08
CA ALA A 177 23.19 3.85 20.24
C ALA A 177 23.86 2.56 19.75
N GLY A 178 23.34 1.39 20.12
CA GLY A 178 23.83 0.10 19.63
C GLY A 178 23.59 -0.06 18.13
N LEU A 179 22.42 0.36 17.62
CA LEU A 179 22.09 0.28 16.21
C LEU A 179 23.12 1.02 15.34
N LYS A 180 23.57 2.21 15.76
CA LYS A 180 24.58 3.01 15.06
C LYS A 180 25.95 2.33 14.93
N GLN A 181 26.26 1.37 15.79
CA GLN A 181 27.53 0.64 15.79
C GLN A 181 27.52 -0.56 14.82
N LEU A 182 26.34 -0.98 14.37
CA LEU A 182 26.20 -2.13 13.48
C LEU A 182 26.58 -1.78 12.03
N PRO A 183 27.18 -2.74 11.29
CA PRO A 183 27.42 -2.57 9.86
C PRO A 183 26.11 -2.37 9.12
N GLN A 184 26.14 -1.57 8.04
CA GLN A 184 24.96 -1.36 7.22
C GLN A 184 24.61 -2.65 6.46
N TRP A 185 23.32 -2.95 6.36
CA TRP A 185 22.84 -4.03 5.51
C TRP A 185 23.19 -3.78 4.05
N ASP A 186 23.84 -4.76 3.41
CA ASP A 186 24.40 -4.68 2.07
C ASP A 186 24.11 -5.96 1.22
N LYS A 187 23.30 -6.88 1.75
CA LYS A 187 23.04 -8.19 1.10
C LYS A 187 21.96 -8.15 0.04
N THR A 188 21.16 -7.09 0.00
CA THR A 188 20.16 -6.84 -1.05
C THR A 188 20.39 -5.45 -1.64
N PHE A 189 19.87 -5.17 -2.83
CA PHE A 189 19.99 -3.84 -3.44
C PHE A 189 18.85 -2.90 -2.99
N ALA A 190 17.72 -3.47 -2.57
CA ALA A 190 16.56 -2.74 -2.09
C ALA A 190 15.86 -3.45 -0.93
N TRP A 191 14.93 -2.72 -0.29
CA TRP A 191 14.06 -3.25 0.75
C TRP A 191 12.66 -2.63 0.72
N GLY A 192 11.68 -3.34 1.25
CA GLY A 192 10.29 -2.91 1.34
C GLY A 192 9.55 -3.56 2.50
N HIS A 193 8.25 -3.29 2.60
CA HIS A 193 7.37 -3.99 3.53
C HIS A 193 6.65 -5.12 2.81
N TYR A 194 6.54 -6.29 3.43
CA TYR A 194 5.92 -7.46 2.80
C TYR A 194 4.48 -7.22 2.35
N GLY A 195 3.70 -6.41 3.08
CA GLY A 195 2.35 -6.03 2.68
C GLY A 195 2.26 -5.19 1.39
N SER A 196 3.38 -4.82 0.79
CA SER A 196 3.43 -4.16 -0.53
C SER A 196 3.65 -5.14 -1.69
N LEU A 197 4.01 -6.40 -1.39
CA LEU A 197 4.16 -7.47 -2.36
C LEU A 197 2.81 -8.18 -2.52
N MET A 198 2.29 -8.19 -3.74
CA MET A 198 0.98 -8.76 -4.07
C MET A 198 1.18 -9.92 -5.06
N LEU A 199 0.35 -10.95 -4.97
CA LEU A 199 0.35 -12.06 -5.92
C LEU A 199 -0.33 -11.64 -7.24
N CYS A 200 0.28 -11.97 -8.38
CA CYS A 200 -0.32 -11.73 -9.69
C CYS A 200 -1.56 -12.60 -9.94
N ASP A 201 -1.53 -13.83 -9.43
CA ASP A 201 -2.58 -14.84 -9.59
C ASP A 201 -3.69 -14.75 -8.55
N GLU A 202 -3.65 -13.77 -7.63
CA GLU A 202 -4.76 -13.60 -6.70
C GLU A 202 -6.02 -13.35 -7.52
N PRO A 203 -7.03 -14.26 -7.47
CA PRO A 203 -8.27 -14.07 -8.19
C PRO A 203 -8.93 -12.89 -7.52
N GLY A 204 -8.68 -11.70 -8.08
CA GLY A 204 -8.78 -10.43 -7.37
C GLY A 204 -10.03 -10.43 -6.54
N LEU A 205 -9.88 -10.14 -5.23
CA LEU A 205 -10.96 -9.90 -4.29
C LEU A 205 -12.11 -9.33 -5.09
N ARG A 206 -13.08 -10.18 -5.43
CA ARG A 206 -14.25 -9.77 -6.19
C ARG A 206 -14.92 -8.79 -5.24
N LYS A 207 -14.54 -7.52 -5.32
CA LYS A 207 -15.45 -6.44 -5.05
C LYS A 207 -16.52 -6.74 -6.08
N SER A 208 -17.49 -7.53 -5.64
CA SER A 208 -18.78 -7.63 -6.27
C SER A 208 -19.19 -6.18 -6.34
N TYR A 209 -18.92 -5.54 -7.47
CA TYR A 209 -19.68 -4.41 -7.91
C TYR A 209 -21.07 -5.01 -8.12
N ALA A 210 -21.79 -5.22 -7.01
CA ALA A 210 -23.22 -5.28 -7.06
C ALA A 210 -23.57 -3.99 -7.79
N PRO A 211 -24.13 -4.08 -9.02
CA PRO A 211 -24.49 -2.89 -9.73
C PRO A 211 -25.37 -2.09 -8.78
N ILE A 212 -24.92 -0.90 -8.40
CA ILE A 212 -25.66 0.03 -7.53
C ILE A 212 -27.04 0.33 -8.14
N TRP A 213 -27.20 0.05 -9.44
CA TRP A 213 -28.45 0.02 -10.16
C TRP A 213 -28.85 -1.43 -10.47
N LYS A 214 -29.67 -2.02 -9.60
CA LYS A 214 -30.64 -3.02 -10.06
C LYS A 214 -31.93 -2.27 -10.38
N PRO A 215 -32.26 -2.00 -11.64
CA PRO A 215 -33.61 -1.55 -11.97
C PRO A 215 -34.60 -2.60 -11.47
N GLU A 216 -35.59 -2.14 -10.72
CA GLU A 216 -36.53 -2.97 -9.95
C GLU A 216 -37.47 -3.84 -10.82
N TRP A 217 -37.41 -3.70 -12.15
CA TRP A 217 -38.32 -4.34 -13.11
C TRP A 217 -37.83 -5.66 -13.72
N LEU A 218 -36.68 -6.21 -13.30
CA LEU A 218 -36.17 -7.50 -13.80
C LEU A 218 -36.44 -8.70 -12.86
N LYS A 219 -37.40 -8.59 -11.95
CA LYS A 219 -37.96 -9.74 -11.23
C LYS A 219 -39.08 -10.37 -12.04
N THR A 220 -38.74 -11.21 -13.01
CA THR A 220 -39.72 -12.17 -13.54
C THR A 220 -39.09 -13.52 -13.86
N ARG A 221 -39.50 -14.51 -13.05
CA ARG A 221 -39.55 -15.96 -13.28
C ARG A 221 -38.23 -16.73 -13.34
N THR A 222 -37.77 -17.12 -12.15
CA THR A 222 -37.15 -18.43 -11.94
C THR A 222 -38.23 -19.39 -11.46
N THR A 223 -38.64 -20.34 -12.31
CA THR A 223 -39.37 -21.55 -11.89
C THR A 223 -38.51 -22.76 -12.21
N ASN A 224 -38.06 -23.38 -11.13
CA ASN A 224 -37.67 -24.77 -10.88
C ASN A 224 -37.61 -25.73 -12.09
N ASN A 225 -36.50 -26.46 -12.19
CA ASN A 225 -36.45 -27.92 -12.04
C ASN A 225 -34.99 -28.41 -11.88
N GLU A 226 -34.81 -29.26 -10.86
CA GLU A 226 -33.62 -30.02 -10.42
C GLU A 226 -33.32 -31.23 -11.37
N PRO A 227 -32.41 -32.22 -11.11
CA PRO A 227 -31.31 -32.40 -10.13
C PRO A 227 -30.02 -33.15 -10.63
N PHE A 228 -29.04 -33.38 -9.72
CA PHE A 228 -27.96 -34.43 -9.72
C PHE A 228 -26.88 -34.41 -10.84
N SER A 229 -25.58 -34.71 -10.70
CA SER A 229 -24.60 -35.25 -9.73
C SER A 229 -23.23 -34.63 -10.13
N HIS A 230 -22.07 -34.71 -9.47
CA HIS A 230 -21.39 -35.80 -8.80
C HIS A 230 -20.14 -35.22 -8.10
N SER A 231 -19.80 -35.81 -6.96
CA SER A 231 -18.63 -35.52 -6.12
C SER A 231 -17.32 -35.92 -6.83
N GLN A 232 -16.28 -35.08 -6.72
CA GLN A 232 -14.90 -35.56 -6.77
C GLN A 232 -14.05 -34.79 -5.77
N GLU A 233 -13.58 -35.51 -4.76
CA GLU A 233 -12.69 -35.05 -3.70
C GLU A 233 -11.27 -34.88 -4.25
N ILE A 234 -10.62 -33.75 -3.92
CA ILE A 234 -9.18 -33.54 -4.13
C ILE A 234 -8.54 -33.06 -2.80
N PRO A 235 -7.33 -33.52 -2.43
CA PRO A 235 -6.84 -33.51 -1.06
C PRO A 235 -6.45 -32.12 -0.52
N LYS A 236 -6.72 -31.92 0.76
CA LYS A 236 -6.42 -30.72 1.57
C LYS A 236 -4.91 -30.54 1.76
N ALA A 237 -4.31 -29.54 1.12
CA ALA A 237 -3.07 -28.91 1.59
C ALA A 237 -3.43 -27.74 2.52
N ARG A 238 -3.01 -27.86 3.77
CA ARG A 238 -3.42 -27.03 4.92
C ARG A 238 -2.60 -25.75 4.96
N ILE A 239 -3.01 -24.71 4.23
CA ILE A 239 -2.54 -23.33 4.45
C ILE A 239 -3.55 -22.66 5.38
N SER A 240 -3.15 -22.40 6.62
CA SER A 240 -3.95 -21.70 7.61
C SER A 240 -4.25 -20.28 7.11
N LYS A 241 -5.51 -20.05 6.71
CA LYS A 241 -6.07 -18.73 6.45
C LYS A 241 -5.96 -17.86 7.69
N PHE A 242 -4.95 -17.00 7.74
CA PHE A 242 -4.93 -15.86 8.63
C PHE A 242 -5.96 -14.84 8.13
N LYS A 243 -7.14 -14.84 8.77
CA LYS A 243 -8.09 -13.73 8.67
C LYS A 243 -7.53 -12.56 9.48
N ALA A 244 -6.69 -11.75 8.85
CA ALA A 244 -6.31 -10.44 9.36
C ALA A 244 -7.23 -9.36 8.77
N SER A 245 -8.31 -9.10 9.51
CA SER A 245 -8.98 -7.81 9.70
C SER A 245 -9.23 -6.92 8.47
N ASP A 246 -10.50 -6.89 8.05
CA ASP A 246 -11.13 -6.04 7.03
C ASP A 246 -10.99 -4.51 7.23
N PHE A 247 -10.14 -4.05 8.15
CA PHE A 247 -9.96 -2.63 8.52
C PHE A 247 -8.61 -2.02 8.12
N GLU A 248 -7.59 -2.80 7.72
CA GLU A 248 -6.28 -2.26 7.29
C GLU A 248 -6.39 -1.43 5.99
N TRP A 249 -7.24 -1.84 5.05
CA TRP A 249 -7.45 -1.11 3.80
C TRP A 249 -8.11 0.27 4.01
N LEU A 250 -8.94 0.42 5.05
CA LEU A 250 -9.56 1.70 5.41
C LEU A 250 -8.52 2.67 5.97
N ILE A 251 -7.53 2.18 6.71
CA ILE A 251 -6.42 2.99 7.23
C ILE A 251 -5.49 3.43 6.09
N ILE A 252 -5.24 2.55 5.11
CA ILE A 252 -4.44 2.85 3.91
C ILE A 252 -5.18 3.82 2.96
N ALA A 253 -6.50 3.67 2.81
CA ALA A 253 -7.33 4.57 2.02
C ALA A 253 -7.48 5.96 2.66
N TRP A 254 -7.65 6.03 4.00
CA TRP A 254 -7.64 7.30 4.73
C TRP A 254 -6.28 8.00 4.64
N ARG A 255 -5.16 7.27 4.63
CA ARG A 255 -3.82 7.84 4.42
C ARG A 255 -3.59 8.37 3.00
N ARG A 256 -4.29 7.86 1.99
CA ARG A 256 -4.21 8.34 0.59
C ARG A 256 -5.14 9.51 0.29
N VAL A 257 -6.28 9.62 0.98
CA VAL A 257 -7.19 10.78 0.83
C VAL A 257 -6.67 12.01 1.58
N VAL A 258 -5.88 11.82 2.64
CA VAL A 258 -5.22 12.91 3.37
C VAL A 258 -3.77 13.07 2.89
N GLU A 259 -3.58 13.22 1.57
CA GLU A 259 -2.31 13.73 1.05
C GLU A 259 -2.17 15.21 1.46
N TRP A 260 -1.19 15.46 2.33
CA TRP A 260 -0.83 16.73 2.99
C TRP A 260 -0.67 17.97 2.09
N LYS A 261 -0.70 17.83 0.76
CA LYS A 261 -0.50 18.96 -0.17
C LYS A 261 -1.72 19.88 -0.27
N VAL A 262 -2.93 19.35 -0.07
CA VAL A 262 -4.17 20.15 -0.09
C VAL A 262 -4.42 20.82 1.27
N TRP A 263 -4.14 20.12 2.37
CA TRP A 263 -4.27 20.67 3.72
C TRP A 263 -3.19 21.72 4.05
N GLY A 264 -1.98 21.62 3.49
CA GLY A 264 -0.97 22.68 3.66
C GLY A 264 -1.40 24.04 3.10
N ARG A 265 -2.25 24.07 2.06
CA ARG A 265 -2.80 25.32 1.50
C ARG A 265 -4.09 25.78 2.17
N LEU A 266 -4.90 24.86 2.71
CA LEU A 266 -6.17 25.17 3.38
C LEU A 266 -6.04 25.37 4.90
N SER A 267 -4.97 24.90 5.53
CA SER A 267 -4.76 25.05 6.98
C SER A 267 -4.83 26.50 7.47
N PRO A 268 -4.32 27.54 6.75
CA PRO A 268 -4.43 28.90 7.22
C PRO A 268 -5.88 29.41 7.18
N LEU A 269 -6.67 28.94 6.21
CA LEU A 269 -8.08 29.32 6.04
C LEU A 269 -8.97 28.65 7.09
N ILE A 270 -8.71 27.38 7.40
CA ILE A 270 -9.43 26.66 8.47
C ILE A 270 -9.11 27.30 9.83
N ILE A 271 -7.83 27.58 10.11
CA ILE A 271 -7.43 28.26 11.35
C ILE A 271 -8.08 29.66 11.44
N ARG A 272 -8.09 30.45 10.36
CA ARG A 272 -8.78 31.75 10.34
C ARG A 272 -10.28 31.61 10.56
N GLY A 273 -10.93 30.63 9.93
CA GLY A 273 -12.35 30.36 10.08
C GLY A 273 -12.74 30.02 11.52
N VAL A 274 -11.95 29.16 12.17
CA VAL A 274 -12.16 28.78 13.58
C VAL A 274 -12.00 29.98 14.51
N PHE A 275 -10.95 30.79 14.33
CA PHE A 275 -10.76 32.01 15.13
C PHE A 275 -11.88 33.04 14.91
N PHE A 276 -12.39 33.17 13.69
CA PHE A 276 -13.49 34.06 13.39
C PHE A 276 -14.80 33.60 14.04
N GLY A 277 -15.09 32.30 13.98
CA GLY A 277 -16.25 31.69 14.66
C GLY A 277 -16.20 31.88 16.18
N LEU A 278 -15.03 31.68 16.80
CA LEU A 278 -14.82 31.89 18.24
C LEU A 278 -15.05 33.35 18.67
N ARG A 279 -14.62 34.32 17.84
CA ARG A 279 -14.90 35.74 18.11
C ARG A 279 -16.39 36.07 18.05
N ILE A 280 -17.11 35.54 17.07
CA ILE A 280 -18.57 35.73 16.98
C ILE A 280 -19.26 35.12 18.19
N LEU A 281 -18.87 33.91 18.59
CA LEU A 281 -19.43 33.23 19.75
C LEU A 281 -19.28 34.08 21.03
N VAL A 282 -18.08 34.62 21.29
CA VAL A 282 -17.82 35.46 22.47
C VAL A 282 -18.69 36.73 22.46
N ILE A 283 -18.89 37.36 21.30
CA ILE A 283 -19.77 38.54 21.17
C ILE A 283 -21.23 38.18 21.45
N VAL A 284 -21.71 37.04 20.93
CA VAL A 284 -23.09 36.57 21.15
C VAL A 284 -23.31 36.24 22.62
N VAL A 285 -22.41 35.49 23.25
CA VAL A 285 -22.48 35.16 24.69
C VAL A 285 -22.46 36.44 25.54
N GLY A 286 -21.62 37.42 25.18
CA GLY A 286 -21.58 38.71 25.86
C GLY A 286 -22.91 39.48 25.78
N LYS A 287 -23.56 39.50 24.61
CA LYS A 287 -24.89 40.12 24.44
C LYS A 287 -25.98 39.39 25.22
N ILE A 288 -25.97 38.06 25.22
CA ILE A 288 -26.93 37.25 25.98
C ILE A 288 -26.76 37.50 27.48
N ALA A 289 -25.52 37.52 27.99
CA ALA A 289 -25.24 37.82 29.39
C ALA A 289 -25.69 39.25 29.79
N HIS A 290 -25.53 40.22 28.89
CA HIS A 290 -26.01 41.58 29.11
C HIS A 290 -27.55 41.66 29.17
N LEU A 291 -28.25 40.99 28.25
CA LEU A 291 -29.71 40.88 28.26
C LEU A 291 -30.21 40.20 29.54
N TYR A 292 -29.54 39.14 29.98
CA TYR A 292 -29.88 38.45 31.23
C TYR A 292 -29.75 39.37 32.45
N ARG A 293 -28.67 40.18 32.54
CA ARG A 293 -28.53 41.20 33.61
C ARG A 293 -29.59 42.29 33.55
N MET A 294 -30.05 42.66 32.36
CA MET A 294 -31.09 43.67 32.20
C MET A 294 -32.45 43.13 32.64
N LEU A 295 -32.78 41.90 32.25
CA LEU A 295 -34.00 41.20 32.67
C LEU A 295 -34.02 40.92 34.18
N SER A 296 -32.89 40.47 34.76
CA SER A 296 -32.81 40.23 36.21
C SER A 296 -33.05 41.50 37.04
N LYS A 297 -32.62 42.67 36.54
CA LYS A 297 -32.92 43.96 37.18
C LYS A 297 -34.39 44.37 37.07
N PHE A 298 -35.08 43.96 36.01
CA PHE A 298 -36.50 44.21 35.83
C PHE A 298 -37.35 43.37 36.79
N PHE A 299 -37.03 42.08 36.95
CA PHE A 299 -37.76 41.19 37.84
C PHE A 299 -37.54 41.44 39.34
N CYS A 300 -36.45 42.10 39.74
CA CYS A 300 -36.24 42.47 41.15
C CYS A 300 -36.95 43.78 41.57
N ARG A 301 -37.68 44.46 40.67
CA ARG A 301 -38.35 45.74 40.95
C ARG A 301 -39.88 45.68 41.03
N THR A 302 -40.45 44.49 40.87
CA THR A 302 -41.87 44.17 41.12
C THR A 302 -41.99 43.41 42.42
#